data_AF-A0A673MU67-F1
#
_entry.id   AF-A0A673MU67-F1
#
_cell.length_a   1.000
_cell.length_b   1.000
_cell.length_c   1.000
_cell.angle_alpha   90.00
_cell.angle_beta   90.00
_cell.angle_gamma   90.00
#
_symmetry.space_group_name_H-M   'P 1'
#
loop_
_entity.id
_entity.type
_entity.pdbx_description
1 polymer ?
#
loop_
_entity_poly.entity_id
_entity_poly.type
_entity_poly.pdbx_seq_one_letter_code
_entity_poly.pdbx_strand_id
1 'polypeptide(L)'
;VEVKVKIPEELKPWLVDDWDLITRQKQLFHLPAKKKVDDVLEDYASYKRTRGNSDNKYAVNEVVAGIREYFNVMLGTQLLYKFERPQYAEILANHPDKSMSQIYGAPHLLRLFVRIGAMLAYTPLDEKSLALLLSYLQDFLKYLVKNSSSLFSASDYEVAPPEYHRKAV
;
A
#
# COMPACT_ATOMS: atom_id res chain seq x y z
N VAL A 1 18.63 -8.05 12.68
CA VAL A 1 17.71 -7.29 13.56
C VAL A 1 16.39 -7.16 12.84
N GLU A 2 15.27 -7.55 13.44
CA GLU A 2 13.95 -7.42 12.79
C GLU A 2 13.41 -6.01 13.03
N VAL A 3 13.25 -5.20 11.97
CA VAL A 3 12.64 -3.88 12.06
C VAL A 3 11.12 -4.07 12.03
N LYS A 4 10.43 -3.68 13.10
CA LYS A 4 8.96 -3.79 13.19
C LYS A 4 8.30 -2.44 12.98
N VAL A 5 7.53 -2.33 11.89
CA VAL A 5 6.60 -1.22 11.69
C VAL A 5 5.30 -1.55 12.41
N LYS A 6 4.93 -0.75 13.41
CA LYS A 6 3.69 -0.96 14.17
C LYS A 6 2.50 -0.47 13.34
N ILE A 7 1.56 -1.36 13.04
CA ILE A 7 0.29 -0.98 12.41
C ILE A 7 -0.65 -0.41 13.49
N PRO A 8 -1.26 0.77 13.30
CA PRO A 8 -2.31 1.28 14.17
C PRO A 8 -3.45 0.28 14.36
N GLU A 9 -4.00 0.18 15.57
CA GLU A 9 -5.08 -0.77 15.89
C GLU A 9 -6.32 -0.52 15.02
N GLU A 10 -6.56 0.73 14.65
CA GLU A 10 -7.67 1.17 13.81
C GLU A 10 -7.57 0.69 12.36
N LEU A 11 -6.36 0.35 11.88
CA LEU A 11 -6.14 -0.17 10.53
C LEU A 11 -6.15 -1.70 10.48
N LYS A 12 -6.08 -2.39 11.61
CA LYS A 12 -6.08 -3.86 11.65
C LYS A 12 -7.39 -4.47 11.18
N PRO A 13 -8.59 -3.97 11.57
CA PRO A 13 -9.85 -4.47 11.03
C PRO A 13 -9.88 -4.42 9.50
N TRP A 14 -9.42 -3.32 8.90
CA TRP A 14 -9.34 -3.19 7.44
C TRP A 14 -8.45 -4.23 6.78
N LEU A 15 -7.34 -4.62 7.40
CA LEU A 15 -6.48 -5.71 6.90
C LEU A 15 -7.16 -7.09 7.00
N VAL A 16 -7.93 -7.33 8.07
CA VAL A 16 -8.66 -8.57 8.26
C VAL A 16 -9.80 -8.67 7.26
N ASP A 17 -10.56 -7.59 7.06
CA ASP A 17 -11.66 -7.53 6.11
C ASP A 17 -11.16 -7.66 4.67
N ASP A 18 -10.08 -6.96 4.30
CA ASP A 18 -9.40 -7.10 3.01
C ASP A 18 -8.99 -8.55 2.72
N TRP A 19 -8.39 -9.22 3.71
CA TRP A 19 -8.04 -10.63 3.60
C TRP A 19 -9.28 -11.52 3.43
N ASP A 20 -10.35 -11.30 4.18
CA ASP A 20 -11.58 -12.08 4.11
C ASP A 20 -12.29 -11.91 2.76
N LEU A 21 -12.41 -10.67 2.27
CA LEU A 21 -13.01 -10.33 0.99
C LEU A 21 -12.34 -11.09 -0.16
N ILE A 22 -11.00 -11.11 -0.19
CA ILE A 22 -10.26 -11.75 -1.30
C ILE A 22 -10.16 -13.26 -1.13
N THR A 23 -9.79 -13.73 0.06
CA THR A 23 -9.44 -15.13 0.23
C THR A 23 -10.65 -16.02 0.48
N ARG A 24 -11.66 -15.52 1.22
CA ARG A 24 -12.86 -16.27 1.60
C ARG A 24 -14.06 -15.92 0.73
N GLN A 25 -14.33 -14.63 0.53
CA GLN A 25 -15.49 -14.20 -0.26
C GLN A 25 -15.25 -14.17 -1.77
N LYS A 26 -14.01 -14.40 -2.22
CA LYS A 26 -13.62 -14.44 -3.64
C LYS A 26 -13.97 -13.15 -4.37
N GLN A 27 -13.85 -12.03 -3.68
CA GLN A 27 -13.96 -10.71 -4.28
C GLN A 27 -12.58 -10.21 -4.73
N LEU A 28 -12.57 -9.30 -5.68
CA LEU A 28 -11.38 -8.62 -6.16
C LEU A 28 -11.56 -7.13 -6.01
N PHE A 29 -10.47 -6.44 -5.71
CA PHE A 29 -10.46 -4.98 -5.74
C PHE A 29 -10.60 -4.49 -7.19
N HIS A 30 -11.42 -3.47 -7.42
CA HIS A 30 -11.57 -2.89 -8.74
C HIS A 30 -10.28 -2.20 -9.20
N LEU A 31 -9.75 -2.66 -10.34
CA LEU A 31 -8.56 -2.09 -10.97
C LEU A 31 -8.88 -1.61 -12.40
N PRO A 32 -8.35 -0.46 -12.84
CA PRO A 32 -7.52 0.49 -12.07
C PRO A 32 -8.28 1.17 -10.92
N ALA A 33 -7.58 1.43 -9.81
CA ALA A 33 -8.14 2.01 -8.61
C ALA A 33 -8.70 3.43 -8.85
N LYS A 34 -9.87 3.73 -8.28
CA LYS A 34 -10.45 5.08 -8.29
C LYS A 34 -9.51 6.10 -7.66
N LYS A 35 -8.92 5.74 -6.51
CA LYS A 35 -7.87 6.48 -5.79
C LYS A 35 -6.59 5.65 -5.81
N LYS A 36 -5.62 6.05 -6.65
CA LYS A 36 -4.37 5.31 -6.86
C LYS A 36 -3.40 5.57 -5.70
N VAL A 37 -2.44 4.66 -5.50
CA VAL A 37 -1.36 4.86 -4.50
C VAL A 37 -0.64 6.19 -4.73
N ASP A 38 -0.34 6.54 -5.99
CA ASP A 38 0.29 7.83 -6.29
C ASP A 38 -0.55 9.02 -5.84
N ASP A 39 -1.87 8.95 -5.98
CA ASP A 39 -2.79 10.01 -5.54
C ASP A 39 -2.75 10.13 -4.00
N VAL A 40 -2.76 8.99 -3.28
CA VAL A 40 -2.70 8.96 -1.80
C VAL A 40 -1.37 9.52 -1.27
N LEU A 41 -0.27 9.15 -1.93
CA LEU A 41 1.06 9.61 -1.58
C LEU A 41 1.24 11.12 -1.82
N GLU A 42 0.74 11.65 -2.93
CA GLU A 42 0.79 13.08 -3.22
C GLU A 42 -0.10 13.88 -2.26
N ASP A 43 -1.28 13.37 -1.93
CA ASP A 43 -2.17 14.00 -0.94
C ASP A 43 -1.50 14.10 0.44
N TYR A 44 -0.78 13.05 0.86
CA TYR A 44 -0.02 13.07 2.10
C TYR A 44 1.13 14.09 2.05
N ALA A 45 1.91 14.10 0.95
CA ALA A 45 3.00 15.06 0.77
C ALA A 45 2.47 16.50 0.84
N SER A 46 1.36 16.78 0.16
CA SER A 46 0.69 18.09 0.16
C SER A 46 0.14 18.45 1.54
N TYR A 47 -0.46 17.50 2.25
CA TYR A 47 -0.92 17.67 3.63
C TYR A 47 0.22 18.06 4.58
N LYS A 48 1.42 17.51 4.37
CA LYS A 48 2.61 17.86 5.17
C LYS A 48 3.24 19.19 4.76
N ARG A 49 3.28 19.51 3.47
CA ARG A 49 3.80 20.80 2.97
C ARG A 49 3.04 22.00 3.52
N THR A 50 1.74 21.86 3.76
CA THR A 50 0.89 22.94 4.30
C THR A 50 0.99 23.11 5.80
N ARG A 51 1.49 22.11 6.55
CA ARG A 51 1.56 22.11 8.02
C ARG A 51 2.97 22.08 8.61
N GLY A 52 4.03 22.01 7.80
CA GLY A 52 5.41 21.81 8.24
C GLY A 52 6.43 22.86 7.76
N ASN A 53 7.59 22.89 8.43
CA ASN A 53 8.75 23.73 8.08
C ASN A 53 9.46 23.23 6.79
N SER A 54 10.32 24.07 6.19
CA SER A 54 11.03 23.80 4.92
C SER A 54 11.83 22.50 4.93
N ASP A 55 12.58 22.22 6.00
CA ASP A 55 13.46 21.03 6.08
C ASP A 55 12.66 19.72 6.14
N ASN A 56 11.44 19.79 6.68
CA ASN A 56 10.53 18.65 6.73
C ASN A 56 9.97 18.29 5.34
N LYS A 57 10.00 19.22 4.38
CA LYS A 57 9.46 18.98 3.02
C LYS A 57 10.32 18.01 2.22
N TYR A 58 11.65 18.16 2.29
CA TYR A 58 12.58 17.26 1.59
C TYR A 58 12.47 15.84 2.14
N ALA A 59 12.51 15.68 3.47
CA ALA A 59 12.38 14.37 4.10
C ALA A 59 11.03 13.68 3.77
N VAL A 60 9.93 14.43 3.75
CA VAL A 60 8.62 13.88 3.34
C VAL A 60 8.62 13.40 1.89
N ASN A 61 9.22 14.16 0.97
CA ASN A 61 9.31 13.76 -0.44
C ASN A 61 10.15 12.49 -0.60
N GLU A 62 11.28 12.38 0.10
CA GLU A 62 12.14 11.18 0.09
C GLU A 62 11.40 9.96 0.63
N VAL A 63 10.68 10.10 1.75
CA VAL A 63 9.88 9.00 2.32
C VAL A 63 8.78 8.58 1.36
N VAL A 64 8.07 9.52 0.76
CA VAL A 64 7.02 9.23 -0.23
C VAL A 64 7.58 8.51 -1.45
N ALA A 65 8.73 8.95 -1.97
CA ALA A 65 9.41 8.30 -3.07
C ALA A 65 9.84 6.87 -2.68
N GLY A 66 10.39 6.68 -1.48
CA GLY A 66 10.75 5.37 -0.96
C GLY A 66 9.55 4.43 -0.84
N ILE A 67 8.43 4.88 -0.26
CA ILE A 67 7.19 4.08 -0.16
C ILE A 67 6.70 3.67 -1.55
N ARG A 68 6.71 4.59 -2.52
CA ARG A 68 6.33 4.30 -3.91
C ARG A 68 7.20 3.22 -4.53
N GLU A 69 8.52 3.32 -4.36
CA GLU A 69 9.48 2.37 -4.92
C GLU A 69 9.32 0.98 -4.30
N TYR A 70 9.26 0.91 -2.97
CA TYR A 70 8.99 -0.35 -2.27
C TYR A 70 7.65 -0.95 -2.72
N PHE A 71 6.61 -0.13 -2.89
CA PHE A 71 5.32 -0.61 -3.39
C PHE A 71 5.44 -1.22 -4.79
N ASN A 72 6.08 -0.53 -5.72
CA ASN A 72 6.25 -0.99 -7.11
C ASN A 72 7.03 -2.30 -7.19
N VAL A 73 8.11 -2.43 -6.42
CA VAL A 73 8.95 -3.64 -6.39
C VAL A 73 8.26 -4.81 -5.67
N MET A 74 7.58 -4.54 -4.55
CA MET A 74 7.04 -5.59 -3.69
C MET A 74 5.64 -6.05 -4.09
N LEU A 75 4.87 -5.26 -4.86
CA LEU A 75 3.48 -5.62 -5.17
C LEU A 75 3.39 -7.03 -5.76
N GLY A 76 4.06 -7.24 -6.90
CA GLY A 76 3.99 -8.49 -7.65
C GLY A 76 4.55 -9.70 -6.92
N THR A 77 5.33 -9.52 -5.85
CA THR A 77 5.99 -10.62 -5.14
C THR A 77 5.37 -10.90 -3.78
N GLN A 78 5.10 -9.87 -2.98
CA GLN A 78 4.79 -10.00 -1.55
C GLN A 78 3.45 -9.42 -1.10
N LEU A 79 2.80 -8.55 -1.90
CA LEU A 79 1.59 -7.83 -1.45
C LEU A 79 0.27 -8.43 -1.96
N LEU A 80 0.34 -9.37 -2.91
CA LEU A 80 -0.83 -9.99 -3.52
C LEU A 80 -1.09 -11.40 -2.96
N TYR A 81 -2.35 -11.66 -2.62
CA TYR A 81 -2.83 -13.00 -2.28
C TYR A 81 -2.86 -13.89 -3.52
N LYS A 82 -2.91 -15.22 -3.31
CA LYS A 82 -2.95 -16.19 -4.42
C LYS A 82 -4.10 -15.93 -5.40
N PHE A 83 -5.26 -15.50 -4.88
CA PHE A 83 -6.45 -15.24 -5.70
C PHE A 83 -6.33 -14.00 -6.61
N GLU A 84 -5.43 -13.06 -6.31
CA GLU A 84 -5.22 -11.83 -7.11
C GLU A 84 -4.22 -12.06 -8.26
N ARG A 85 -3.57 -13.23 -8.34
CA ARG A 85 -2.50 -13.50 -9.31
C ARG A 85 -2.96 -13.43 -10.77
N PRO A 86 -4.14 -13.95 -11.16
CA PRO A 86 -4.64 -13.76 -12.52
C PRO A 86 -4.91 -12.29 -12.87
N GLN A 87 -5.53 -11.53 -11.96
CA GLN A 87 -5.78 -10.09 -12.16
C GLN A 87 -4.46 -9.33 -12.37
N TYR A 88 -3.44 -9.63 -11.57
CA TYR A 88 -2.12 -9.03 -11.74
C TYR A 88 -1.48 -9.35 -13.09
N ALA A 89 -1.58 -10.59 -13.56
CA ALA A 89 -1.07 -10.98 -14.87
C ALA A 89 -1.79 -10.21 -16.01
N GLU A 90 -3.11 -10.03 -15.90
CA GLU A 90 -3.89 -9.23 -16.86
C GLU A 90 -3.48 -7.75 -16.82
N ILE A 91 -3.23 -7.20 -15.63
CA ILE A 91 -2.74 -5.82 -15.48
C ILE A 91 -1.38 -5.63 -16.16
N LEU A 92 -0.43 -6.55 -15.96
CA LEU A 92 0.87 -6.49 -16.63
C LEU A 92 0.76 -6.57 -18.16
N ALA A 93 -0.16 -7.38 -18.68
CA ALA A 93 -0.38 -7.51 -20.12
C ALA A 93 -1.07 -6.28 -20.73
N ASN A 94 -2.05 -5.71 -20.04
CA ASN A 94 -2.87 -4.60 -20.55
C ASN A 94 -2.25 -3.21 -20.30
N HIS A 95 -1.34 -3.11 -19.34
CA HIS A 95 -0.71 -1.84 -18.93
C HIS A 95 0.81 -1.97 -18.72
N PRO A 96 1.58 -2.38 -19.74
CA PRO A 96 3.02 -2.63 -19.60
C PRO A 96 3.82 -1.36 -19.22
N ASP A 97 3.33 -0.19 -19.59
CA ASP A 97 4.01 1.10 -19.38
C ASP A 97 3.66 1.79 -18.05
N LYS A 98 2.79 1.18 -17.22
CA LYS A 98 2.33 1.79 -15.97
C LYS A 98 2.97 1.13 -14.76
N SER A 99 3.36 1.95 -13.79
CA SER A 99 3.80 1.44 -12.50
C SER A 99 2.61 0.92 -11.70
N MET A 100 2.89 0.02 -10.75
CA MET A 100 1.84 -0.54 -9.89
C MET A 100 1.20 0.53 -9.00
N SER A 101 1.97 1.54 -8.58
CA SER A 101 1.47 2.70 -7.83
C SER A 101 0.43 3.53 -8.59
N GLN A 102 0.41 3.44 -9.93
CA GLN A 102 -0.56 4.10 -10.81
C GLN A 102 -1.80 3.25 -11.11
N ILE A 103 -1.87 2.02 -10.60
CA ILE A 103 -2.98 1.10 -10.87
C ILE A 103 -3.68 0.70 -9.59
N TYR A 104 -2.92 0.37 -8.55
CA TYR A 104 -3.45 -0.14 -7.28
C TYR A 104 -3.82 0.98 -6.32
N GLY A 105 -4.59 0.63 -5.29
CA GLY A 105 -5.16 1.57 -4.32
C GLY A 105 -4.64 1.41 -2.89
N ALA A 106 -5.32 2.08 -1.96
CA ALA A 106 -4.95 2.12 -0.55
C ALA A 106 -4.93 0.75 0.17
N PRO A 107 -5.80 -0.24 -0.12
CA PRO A 107 -5.74 -1.54 0.54
C PRO A 107 -4.39 -2.25 0.34
N HIS A 108 -3.91 -2.30 -0.91
CA HIS A 108 -2.61 -2.88 -1.23
C HIS A 108 -1.46 -2.07 -0.62
N LEU A 109 -1.57 -0.74 -0.61
CA LEU A 109 -0.59 0.12 0.05
C LEU A 109 -0.50 -0.16 1.55
N LEU A 110 -1.63 -0.41 2.22
CA LEU A 110 -1.63 -0.76 3.64
C LEU A 110 -0.91 -2.10 3.89
N ARG A 111 -1.08 -3.09 3.00
CA ARG A 111 -0.34 -4.38 3.08
C ARG A 111 1.16 -4.21 3.00
N LEU A 112 1.66 -3.19 2.29
CA LEU A 112 3.10 -2.88 2.25
C LEU A 112 3.65 -2.68 3.67
N PHE A 113 2.95 -1.92 4.52
CA PHE A 113 3.44 -1.61 5.87
C PHE A 113 3.52 -2.85 6.78
N VAL A 114 2.80 -3.92 6.47
CA VAL A 114 2.91 -5.22 7.15
C VAL A 114 4.19 -5.96 6.76
N ARG A 115 4.71 -5.74 5.54
CA ARG A 115 5.87 -6.45 4.97
C ARG A 115 7.16 -5.63 4.96
N ILE A 116 7.07 -4.30 4.88
CA ILE A 116 8.22 -3.41 4.65
C ILE A 116 9.26 -3.47 5.77
N GLY A 117 8.85 -3.78 7.01
CA GLY A 117 9.78 -3.94 8.14
C GLY A 117 10.87 -4.99 7.88
N ALA A 118 10.53 -6.09 7.19
CA ALA A 118 11.52 -7.09 6.79
C ALA A 118 12.52 -6.54 5.76
N MET A 119 12.08 -5.66 4.86
CA MET A 119 12.96 -5.04 3.86
C MET A 119 13.89 -4.00 4.48
N LEU A 120 13.39 -3.21 5.44
CA LEU A 120 14.19 -2.21 6.15
C LEU A 120 15.36 -2.82 6.92
N ALA A 121 15.26 -4.09 7.32
CA ALA A 121 16.35 -4.81 7.98
C ALA A 121 17.56 -5.07 7.05
N TYR A 122 17.37 -5.03 5.73
CA TYR A 122 18.43 -5.19 4.74
C TYR A 122 19.00 -3.86 4.24
N THR A 123 18.40 -2.73 4.61
CA THR A 123 18.86 -1.41 4.23
C THR A 123 19.92 -0.92 5.24
N PRO A 124 21.12 -0.50 4.79
CA PRO A 124 22.17 -0.04 5.68
C PRO A 124 21.85 1.36 6.23
N LEU A 125 21.01 1.41 7.27
CA LEU A 125 20.65 2.62 7.99
C LEU A 125 21.28 2.60 9.38
N ASP A 126 21.87 3.71 9.82
CA ASP A 126 22.23 3.90 11.22
C ASP A 126 20.98 4.07 12.10
N GLU A 127 21.14 3.90 13.41
CA GLU A 127 20.03 3.91 14.36
C GLU A 127 19.21 5.20 14.32
N LYS A 128 19.85 6.36 14.12
CA LYS A 128 19.14 7.65 14.09
C LYS A 128 18.32 7.79 12.82
N SER A 129 18.88 7.43 11.67
CA SER A 129 18.17 7.46 10.39
C SER A 129 17.01 6.46 10.37
N LEU A 130 17.20 5.27 10.95
CA LEU A 130 16.14 4.27 11.09
C LEU A 130 15.01 4.76 11.99
N ALA A 131 15.33 5.34 13.15
CA ALA A 131 14.32 5.90 14.06
C ALA A 131 13.53 7.03 13.40
N LEU A 132 14.22 7.91 12.66
CA LEU A 132 13.59 9.00 11.91
C LEU A 132 12.66 8.45 10.80
N LEU A 133 13.13 7.48 10.01
CA LEU A 133 12.30 6.83 8.98
C LEU A 133 11.06 6.18 9.60
N LEU A 134 11.22 5.42 10.68
CA LEU A 134 10.09 4.81 11.39
C LEU A 134 9.09 5.87 11.88
N SER A 135 9.57 7.03 12.35
CA SER A 135 8.68 8.12 12.74
C SER A 135 7.83 8.65 11.57
N TYR A 136 8.41 8.76 10.37
CA TYR A 136 7.69 9.17 9.17
C TYR A 136 6.71 8.10 8.68
N LEU A 137 7.08 6.82 8.73
CA LEU A 137 6.16 5.72 8.39
C LEU A 137 4.98 5.66 9.36
N GLN A 138 5.22 5.86 10.66
CA GLN A 138 4.16 5.94 11.66
C GLN A 138 3.24 7.13 11.44
N ASP A 139 3.80 8.27 11.05
CA ASP A 139 3.01 9.45 10.74
C ASP A 139 2.15 9.26 9.47
N PHE A 140 2.70 8.63 8.43
CA PHE A 140 1.93 8.24 7.26
C PHE A 140 0.78 7.28 7.61
N LEU A 141 1.03 6.29 8.46
CA LEU A 141 -0.01 5.37 8.94
C LEU A 141 -1.11 6.12 9.71
N LYS A 142 -0.78 7.15 10.51
CA LYS A 142 -1.78 8.02 11.14
C LYS A 142 -2.59 8.83 10.13
N TYR A 143 -1.96 9.26 9.04
CA TYR A 143 -2.69 9.90 7.93
C TYR A 143 -3.68 8.92 7.29
N LEU A 144 -3.30 7.65 7.08
CA LEU A 144 -4.24 6.63 6.59
C LEU A 144 -5.40 6.39 7.58
N VAL A 145 -5.14 6.33 8.89
CA VAL A 145 -6.20 6.24 9.92
C VAL A 145 -7.20 7.38 9.78
N LYS A 146 -6.69 8.62 9.69
CA LYS A 146 -7.52 9.83 9.60
C LYS A 146 -8.41 9.86 8.35
N ASN A 147 -7.96 9.26 7.26
CA ASN A 147 -8.68 9.22 5.99
C ASN A 147 -9.25 7.82 5.69
N SER A 148 -9.36 6.96 6.71
CA SER A 148 -9.70 5.55 6.51
C SER A 148 -11.05 5.36 5.83
N SER A 149 -12.05 6.17 6.18
CA SER A 149 -13.40 6.11 5.59
C SER A 149 -13.45 6.47 4.10
N SER A 150 -12.49 7.23 3.57
CA SER A 150 -12.41 7.57 2.16
C SER A 150 -11.44 6.69 1.37
N LEU A 151 -10.48 6.05 2.07
CA LEU A 151 -9.45 5.22 1.46
C LEU A 151 -9.80 3.73 1.44
N PHE A 152 -10.59 3.27 2.40
CA PHE A 152 -10.96 1.85 2.52
C PHE A 152 -12.48 1.72 2.46
N SER A 153 -12.96 0.98 1.47
CA SER A 153 -14.37 0.65 1.32
C SER A 153 -14.52 -0.75 0.76
N ALA A 154 -15.45 -1.53 1.34
CA ALA A 154 -15.85 -2.81 0.78
C ALA A 154 -16.55 -2.66 -0.59
N SER A 155 -17.12 -1.48 -0.88
CA SER A 155 -17.73 -1.19 -2.20
C SER A 155 -16.72 -1.02 -3.33
N ASP A 156 -15.42 -1.01 -3.03
CA ASP A 156 -14.37 -1.05 -4.04
C ASP A 156 -13.97 -2.49 -4.42
N TYR A 157 -14.71 -3.48 -3.93
CA TYR A 157 -14.56 -4.89 -4.26
C TYR A 157 -15.79 -5.42 -5.01
N GLU A 158 -15.55 -6.34 -5.93
CA GLU A 158 -16.59 -7.08 -6.64
C GLU A 158 -16.35 -8.58 -6.58
N VAL A 159 -17.44 -9.36 -6.58
CA VAL A 159 -17.36 -10.82 -6.69
C VAL A 159 -16.73 -11.17 -8.03
N ALA A 160 -15.65 -11.96 -7.99
CA ALA A 160 -14.97 -12.36 -9.21
C ALA A 160 -15.89 -13.24 -10.08
N PRO A 161 -15.92 -13.04 -11.41
CA PRO A 161 -16.78 -13.82 -12.29
C PRO A 161 -16.29 -15.28 -12.39
N PRO A 162 -17.18 -16.25 -12.72
CA PRO A 162 -16.83 -17.67 -12.78
C PRO A 162 -15.62 -17.99 -13.69
N GLU A 163 -15.43 -17.23 -14.76
CA GLU A 163 -14.30 -17.36 -15.67
C GLU A 163 -12.97 -17.03 -14.98
N TYR A 164 -12.98 -16.03 -14.09
CA TYR A 164 -11.81 -15.65 -13.31
C TYR A 164 -11.44 -16.76 -12.32
N HIS A 165 -12.44 -17.37 -11.67
CA HIS A 165 -12.20 -18.46 -10.72
C HIS A 165 -11.42 -19.62 -11.36
N ARG A 166 -11.70 -19.95 -12.62
CA ARG A 166 -10.97 -21.00 -13.36
C ARG A 166 -9.49 -20.69 -13.56
N LYS A 167 -9.14 -19.41 -13.70
CA LYS A 167 -7.74 -18.94 -13.80
C LYS A 167 -7.03 -18.91 -12.44
N ALA A 168 -7.79 -18.79 -11.35
CA ALA A 168 -7.27 -18.57 -9.99
C ALA A 168 -7.06 -19.85 -9.15
N VAL A 169 -7.35 -21.03 -9.71
CA VAL A 169 -7.15 -22.35 -9.05
C VAL A 169 -5.66 -22.67 -8.89
#